data_AF-A0A9D0TJU6-F1
#
_entry.id   AF-A0A9D0TJU6-F1
#
_cell.length_a   1.000
_cell.length_b   1.000
_cell.length_c   1.000
_cell.angle_alpha   90.00
_cell.angle_beta   90.00
_cell.angle_gamma   90.00
#
_symmetry.space_group_name_H-M   'P 1'
#
loop_
_entity.id
_entity.type
_entity.pdbx_description
1 polymer ?
#
loop_
_entity_poly.entity_id
_entity_poly.type
_entity_poly.pdbx_seq_one_letter_code
_entity_poly.pdbx_strand_id
1 'polypeptide(L)'
;MKRTTLACLIGATLVTTSTAFAAVDATATLPNAKPGECYAKVIIPAKFETQTEEVVVREASEKIDVVPARYEWTQEKVLVQDASYKLIPVPAVYETVTEKVEISPSSTSWTLTTANGRSKKAGASLVAYAKGAGLPSDAATPGQCYVEYYQPAKYKTETQTVVKKDESETVSVIPAKYEWVEEQVLIKDASTKVIQVPAVYGTVTEKIMVAPATTMWKKGHGPKQRIDNTTGEIMCLVEVPAKYKTVTKKVVKTPASTKTIEIPAKYATQKVRKLIEPAREVRKTNPAEYSEISKRVKVSEESVAWYLKGEAPSDAGKPTGNKLCLREIPAKYQTVTKRVLKTPASSKKIEIPAKYKTVKVRKMVEAAHENRKAIPARTETVSKRVKIEDERLEWRSVLCDTNTTVGLIKRVQTALKDRGFNPGPLDGNLGTLTLTAIDRYQRKNGMARGGLTMATLKSLDIQP
;
A
#
# COMPACT_ATOMS: atom_id res chain seq x y z
N MET A 1 16.16 -20.08 -7.16
CA MET A 1 16.47 -21.17 -6.21
C MET A 1 15.99 -22.48 -6.80
N LYS A 2 16.90 -23.45 -6.93
CA LYS A 2 16.69 -24.75 -7.58
C LYS A 2 15.55 -25.51 -6.89
N ARG A 3 14.54 -25.95 -7.65
CA ARG A 3 13.51 -26.89 -7.20
C ARG A 3 14.03 -28.31 -7.40
N THR A 4 14.38 -28.95 -6.30
CA THR A 4 14.78 -30.35 -6.25
C THR A 4 13.53 -31.21 -6.21
N THR A 5 13.24 -31.89 -7.32
CA THR A 5 12.20 -32.92 -7.45
C THR A 5 12.73 -34.19 -6.80
N LEU A 6 12.18 -34.57 -5.63
CA LEU A 6 12.46 -35.87 -5.02
C LEU A 6 11.41 -36.87 -5.51
N ALA A 7 11.83 -37.79 -6.38
CA ALA A 7 11.07 -38.94 -6.79
C ALA A 7 11.04 -39.96 -5.64
N CYS A 8 9.86 -40.24 -5.09
CA CYS A 8 9.66 -41.28 -4.09
C CYS A 8 9.28 -42.59 -4.81
N LEU A 9 10.25 -43.50 -4.93
CA LEU A 9 10.02 -44.88 -5.37
C LEU A 9 9.08 -45.58 -4.37
N ILE A 10 7.87 -45.91 -4.81
CA ILE A 10 6.97 -46.82 -4.10
C ILE A 10 7.46 -48.23 -4.40
N GLY A 11 8.31 -48.77 -3.52
CA GLY A 11 8.62 -50.19 -3.51
C GLY A 11 7.42 -50.97 -3.01
N ALA A 12 6.69 -51.62 -3.92
CA ALA A 12 5.66 -52.59 -3.57
C ALA A 12 6.33 -53.88 -3.05
N THR A 13 6.61 -53.95 -1.76
CA THR A 13 6.92 -55.22 -1.09
C THR A 13 5.63 -56.01 -0.95
N LEU A 14 5.47 -57.05 -1.78
CA LEU A 14 4.54 -58.15 -1.50
C LEU A 14 4.92 -58.76 -0.14
N VAL A 15 4.15 -58.44 0.90
CA VAL A 15 4.16 -59.23 2.13
C VAL A 15 3.31 -60.46 1.83
N THR A 16 3.99 -61.57 1.54
CA THR A 16 3.40 -62.89 1.56
C THR A 16 2.94 -63.17 2.99
N THR A 17 1.65 -63.02 3.26
CA THR A 17 1.05 -63.57 4.48
C THR A 17 1.09 -65.09 4.35
N SER A 18 2.14 -65.69 4.89
CA SER A 18 2.13 -67.10 5.24
C SER A 18 0.99 -67.29 6.24
N THR A 19 -0.09 -67.91 5.79
CA THR A 19 -1.08 -68.53 6.67
C THR A 19 -0.41 -69.70 7.35
N ALA A 20 0.34 -69.41 8.42
CA ALA A 20 0.67 -70.40 9.41
C ALA A 20 -0.65 -70.82 10.06
N PHE A 21 -1.23 -71.92 9.60
CA PHE A 21 -2.08 -72.72 10.45
C PHE A 21 -1.31 -72.93 11.74
N ALA A 22 -1.83 -72.40 12.86
CA ALA A 22 -1.28 -72.66 14.16
C ALA A 22 -1.12 -74.18 14.30
N ALA A 23 0.11 -74.63 14.48
CA ALA A 23 0.39 -76.03 14.76
C ALA A 23 -0.47 -76.44 15.96
N VAL A 24 -1.36 -77.40 15.75
CA VAL A 24 -2.07 -78.08 16.82
C VAL A 24 -1.01 -78.74 17.70
N ASP A 25 -0.87 -78.21 18.91
CA ASP A 25 -0.45 -78.94 20.12
C ASP A 25 1.00 -79.47 20.15
N ALA A 26 1.92 -78.70 20.72
CA ALA A 26 3.25 -79.17 21.15
C ALA A 26 3.23 -79.98 22.47
N THR A 27 2.13 -80.70 22.75
CA THR A 27 1.97 -81.57 23.93
C THR A 27 1.38 -82.95 23.59
N ALA A 28 1.57 -83.42 22.35
CA ALA A 28 1.14 -84.77 21.96
C ALA A 28 1.87 -85.89 22.72
N THR A 29 3.04 -85.61 23.31
CA THR A 29 3.83 -86.58 24.06
C THR A 29 3.66 -86.41 25.56
N LEU A 30 3.34 -87.51 26.24
CA LEU A 30 3.33 -87.58 27.69
C LEU A 30 4.74 -87.24 28.21
N PRO A 31 4.90 -86.31 29.16
CA PRO A 31 6.19 -86.03 29.79
C PRO A 31 6.79 -87.31 30.40
N ASN A 32 8.11 -87.41 30.44
CA ASN A 32 8.80 -88.55 31.05
C ASN A 32 8.53 -88.58 32.57
N ALA A 33 7.55 -89.38 32.98
CA ALA A 33 7.04 -89.45 34.34
C ALA A 33 7.89 -90.38 35.22
N LYS A 34 8.15 -89.97 36.46
CA LYS A 34 8.74 -90.86 37.47
C LYS A 34 7.66 -91.76 38.08
N PRO A 35 8.00 -92.95 38.59
CA PRO A 35 7.05 -93.78 39.35
C PRO A 35 6.36 -92.97 40.46
N GLY A 36 5.03 -92.99 40.49
CA GLY A 36 4.22 -92.21 41.45
C GLY A 36 3.81 -90.82 40.99
N GLU A 37 4.17 -90.39 39.77
CA GLU A 37 3.67 -89.16 39.16
C GLU A 37 2.54 -89.45 38.17
N CYS A 38 1.45 -88.68 38.26
CA CYS A 38 0.32 -88.77 37.36
C CYS A 38 0.20 -87.49 36.57
N TYR A 39 -0.14 -87.61 35.29
CA TYR A 39 -0.31 -86.48 34.39
C TYR A 39 -1.71 -86.56 33.77
N ALA A 40 -2.36 -85.40 33.63
CA ALA A 40 -3.60 -85.28 32.89
C ALA A 40 -3.48 -84.15 31.86
N LYS A 41 -4.20 -84.28 30.76
CA LYS A 41 -4.31 -83.22 29.76
C LYS A 41 -5.28 -82.17 30.28
N VAL A 42 -4.73 -81.06 30.73
CA VAL A 42 -5.47 -79.96 31.36
C VAL A 42 -5.52 -78.74 30.46
N ILE A 43 -6.55 -77.92 30.66
CA ILE A 43 -6.79 -76.69 29.92
C ILE A 43 -5.97 -75.57 30.57
N ILE A 44 -4.94 -75.10 29.87
CA ILE A 44 -4.18 -73.90 30.24
C ILE A 44 -4.93 -72.67 29.75
N PRO A 45 -5.35 -71.74 30.63
CA PRO A 45 -6.11 -70.58 30.21
C PRO A 45 -5.27 -69.62 29.36
N ALA A 46 -5.93 -68.94 28.42
CA ALA A 46 -5.31 -67.88 27.62
C ALA A 46 -4.72 -66.78 28.51
N LYS A 47 -3.54 -66.27 28.14
CA LYS A 47 -2.92 -65.11 28.78
C LYS A 47 -3.24 -63.83 28.03
N PHE A 48 -3.45 -62.76 28.79
CA PHE A 48 -3.80 -61.47 28.25
C PHE A 48 -3.01 -60.37 28.94
N GLU A 49 -2.72 -59.33 28.17
CA GLU A 49 -2.13 -58.09 28.66
C GLU A 49 -3.07 -56.93 28.38
N THR A 50 -3.00 -55.92 29.23
CA THR A 50 -3.77 -54.69 29.04
C THR A 50 -2.87 -53.64 28.39
N GLN A 51 -3.22 -53.23 27.19
CA GLN A 51 -2.57 -52.12 26.48
C GLN A 51 -3.49 -50.90 26.51
N THR A 52 -2.92 -49.72 26.68
CA THR A 52 -3.67 -48.45 26.65
C THR A 52 -3.48 -47.78 25.30
N GLU A 53 -4.58 -47.35 24.68
CA GLU A 53 -4.59 -46.60 23.43
C GLU A 53 -5.24 -45.24 23.67
N GLU A 54 -4.58 -44.15 23.29
CA GLU A 54 -5.17 -42.82 23.34
C GLU A 54 -5.99 -42.55 22.09
N VAL A 55 -7.27 -42.24 22.28
CA VAL A 55 -8.20 -42.02 21.18
C VAL A 55 -8.65 -40.56 21.22
N VAL A 56 -8.40 -39.83 20.14
CA VAL A 56 -8.90 -38.47 19.99
C VAL A 56 -10.43 -38.52 19.87
N VAL A 57 -11.13 -38.06 20.90
CA VAL A 57 -12.60 -37.98 20.93
C VAL A 57 -13.12 -36.64 20.42
N ARG A 58 -12.27 -35.61 20.46
CA ARG A 58 -12.52 -34.30 19.86
C ARG A 58 -11.24 -33.77 19.25
N GLU A 59 -11.27 -33.49 17.96
CA GLU A 59 -10.11 -32.95 17.26
C GLU A 59 -9.77 -31.54 17.74
N ALA A 60 -8.50 -31.16 17.55
CA ALA A 60 -8.07 -29.79 17.75
C ALA A 60 -8.85 -28.87 16.81
N SER A 61 -9.21 -27.69 17.30
CA SER A 61 -9.95 -26.70 16.52
C SER A 61 -9.44 -25.31 16.83
N GLU A 62 -9.86 -24.32 16.05
CA GLU A 62 -9.50 -22.94 16.29
C GLU A 62 -10.75 -22.13 16.61
N LYS A 63 -10.60 -21.21 17.57
CA LYS A 63 -11.53 -20.11 17.76
C LYS A 63 -10.92 -18.87 17.14
N ILE A 64 -11.65 -18.24 16.23
CA ILE A 64 -11.25 -16.97 15.62
C ILE A 64 -12.00 -15.86 16.35
N ASP A 65 -11.27 -14.89 16.90
CA ASP A 65 -11.82 -13.65 17.47
C ASP A 65 -11.47 -12.50 16.50
N VAL A 66 -12.47 -11.70 16.09
CA VAL A 66 -12.30 -10.67 15.05
C VAL A 66 -12.28 -9.31 15.72
N VAL A 67 -11.17 -8.59 15.54
CA VAL A 67 -11.01 -7.22 16.01
C VAL A 67 -11.35 -6.28 14.87
N PRO A 68 -12.34 -5.39 15.01
CA PRO A 68 -12.74 -4.47 13.95
C PRO A 68 -11.68 -3.38 13.72
N ALA A 69 -11.66 -2.82 12.51
CA ALA A 69 -10.80 -1.69 12.18
C ALA A 69 -11.11 -0.47 13.06
N ARG A 70 -10.06 0.21 13.55
CA ARG A 70 -10.17 1.41 14.37
C ARG A 70 -10.01 2.67 13.50
N TYR A 71 -10.81 3.68 13.82
CA TYR A 71 -10.83 4.96 13.12
C TYR A 71 -10.65 6.11 14.07
N GLU A 72 -9.93 7.13 13.61
CA GLU A 72 -9.78 8.38 14.34
C GLU A 72 -10.13 9.57 13.44
N TRP A 73 -10.61 10.63 14.06
CA TRP A 73 -10.89 11.89 13.37
C TRP A 73 -9.60 12.68 13.25
N THR A 74 -9.18 12.97 12.02
CA THR A 74 -8.07 13.87 11.74
C THR A 74 -8.53 15.07 10.91
N GLN A 75 -7.77 16.15 10.98
CA GLN A 75 -8.06 17.39 10.27
C GLN A 75 -7.19 17.48 9.03
N GLU A 76 -7.82 17.55 7.86
CA GLU A 76 -7.12 17.71 6.58
C GLU A 76 -7.45 19.06 5.95
N LYS A 77 -6.44 19.74 5.40
CA LYS A 77 -6.59 21.05 4.75
C LYS A 77 -6.89 20.84 3.27
N VAL A 78 -8.12 21.13 2.86
CA VAL A 78 -8.53 21.09 1.45
C VAL A 78 -8.39 22.50 0.86
N LEU A 79 -7.75 22.60 -0.30
CA LEU A 79 -7.65 23.84 -1.08
C LEU A 79 -9.03 24.20 -1.63
N VAL A 80 -9.60 25.33 -1.19
CA VAL A 80 -10.94 25.78 -1.63
C VAL A 80 -10.84 26.89 -2.67
N GLN A 81 -9.75 27.64 -2.65
CA GLN A 81 -9.46 28.67 -3.63
C GLN A 81 -7.95 28.73 -3.88
N ASP A 82 -7.56 28.63 -5.15
CA ASP A 82 -6.16 28.75 -5.56
C ASP A 82 -5.59 30.14 -5.24
N ALA A 83 -4.28 30.17 -4.97
CA ALA A 83 -3.54 31.41 -4.92
C ALA A 83 -3.59 32.09 -6.31
N SER A 84 -3.67 33.41 -6.31
CA SER A 84 -3.71 34.20 -7.54
C SER A 84 -3.04 35.54 -7.31
N TYR A 85 -3.15 36.45 -8.27
CA TYR A 85 -2.71 37.81 -8.09
C TYR A 85 -3.64 38.77 -8.82
N LYS A 86 -3.69 40.01 -8.32
CA LYS A 86 -4.35 41.12 -8.99
C LYS A 86 -3.28 42.05 -9.55
N LEU A 87 -3.45 42.45 -10.80
CA LEU A 87 -2.67 43.52 -11.40
C LEU A 87 -3.41 44.85 -11.19
N ILE A 88 -2.68 45.88 -10.75
CA ILE A 88 -3.19 47.26 -10.68
C ILE A 88 -2.44 48.09 -11.72
N PRO A 89 -3.14 48.77 -12.65
CA PRO A 89 -2.47 49.59 -13.65
C PRO A 89 -1.87 50.84 -12.98
N VAL A 90 -0.60 51.10 -13.28
CA VAL A 90 0.13 52.31 -12.91
C VAL A 90 0.26 53.16 -14.17
N PRO A 91 -0.35 54.36 -14.22
CA PRO A 91 -0.34 55.19 -15.42
C PRO A 91 1.07 55.70 -15.74
N ALA A 92 1.32 55.98 -17.01
CA ALA A 92 2.54 56.61 -17.48
C ALA A 92 2.70 58.01 -16.88
N VAL A 93 3.92 58.33 -16.43
CA VAL A 93 4.27 59.67 -15.91
C VAL A 93 4.95 60.46 -17.01
N TYR A 94 4.48 61.67 -17.24
CA TYR A 94 5.02 62.58 -18.25
C TYR A 94 5.77 63.73 -17.59
N GLU A 95 6.80 64.22 -18.26
CA GLU A 95 7.54 65.42 -17.87
C GLU A 95 7.56 66.41 -19.03
N THR A 96 7.57 67.71 -18.71
CA THR A 96 7.64 68.75 -19.74
C THR A 96 9.10 69.17 -19.90
N VAL A 97 9.68 68.88 -21.06
CA VAL A 97 11.04 69.28 -21.42
C VAL A 97 10.95 70.45 -22.39
N THR A 98 11.68 71.53 -22.10
CA THR A 98 11.77 72.70 -22.97
C THR A 98 12.96 72.56 -23.91
N GLU A 99 12.69 72.54 -25.22
CA GLU A 99 13.72 72.56 -26.25
C GLU A 99 13.73 73.93 -26.93
N LYS A 100 14.90 74.57 -27.00
CA LYS A 100 15.08 75.83 -27.75
C LYS A 100 15.38 75.48 -29.19
N VAL A 101 14.38 75.62 -30.06
CA VAL A 101 14.56 75.43 -31.50
C VAL A 101 14.91 76.77 -32.12
N GLU A 102 16.04 76.82 -32.80
CA GLU A 102 16.48 77.99 -33.58
C GLU A 102 15.62 78.11 -34.83
N ILE A 103 14.67 79.04 -34.82
CA ILE A 103 13.74 79.28 -35.93
C ILE A 103 14.29 80.31 -36.93
N SER A 104 15.32 81.06 -36.55
CA SER A 104 16.03 81.98 -37.43
C SER A 104 17.48 82.11 -36.97
N PRO A 105 18.47 81.82 -37.84
CA PRO A 105 19.88 81.99 -37.51
C PRO A 105 20.20 83.45 -37.19
N SER A 106 21.16 83.68 -36.29
CA SER A 106 21.74 85.01 -36.08
C SER A 106 22.33 85.51 -37.40
N SER A 107 22.02 86.75 -37.78
CA SER A 107 22.54 87.33 -39.01
C SER A 107 23.11 88.71 -38.73
N THR A 108 24.29 88.99 -39.28
CA THR A 108 24.87 90.33 -39.31
C THR A 108 24.19 91.14 -40.40
N SER A 109 23.73 92.34 -40.07
CA SER A 109 22.99 93.21 -40.99
C SER A 109 23.59 94.60 -40.92
N TRP A 110 24.19 95.06 -42.00
CA TRP A 110 24.64 96.44 -42.08
C TRP A 110 23.42 97.38 -42.19
N THR A 111 23.55 98.59 -41.68
CA THR A 111 22.52 99.64 -41.77
C THR A 111 23.15 100.86 -42.40
N LEU A 112 22.50 101.31 -43.46
CA LEU A 112 22.79 102.50 -44.24
C LEU A 112 22.10 103.70 -43.58
N THR A 113 22.83 104.74 -43.22
CA THR A 113 22.24 105.98 -42.71
C THR A 113 22.29 107.02 -43.82
N THR A 114 21.11 107.46 -44.24
CA THR A 114 20.94 108.51 -45.26
C THR A 114 21.18 109.89 -44.65
N ALA A 115 21.52 110.89 -45.47
CA ALA A 115 21.85 112.25 -45.03
C ALA A 115 20.75 112.94 -44.18
N ASN A 116 19.50 112.43 -44.23
CA ASN A 116 18.35 112.95 -43.47
C ASN A 116 18.14 112.24 -42.12
N GLY A 117 19.17 111.55 -41.60
CA GLY A 117 19.13 110.87 -40.30
C GLY A 117 18.29 109.60 -40.24
N ARG A 118 17.80 109.08 -41.38
CA ARG A 118 17.01 107.84 -41.45
C ARG A 118 17.90 106.65 -41.79
N SER A 119 17.91 105.65 -40.92
CA SER A 119 18.65 104.39 -41.09
C SER A 119 17.77 103.31 -41.74
N LYS A 120 18.26 102.67 -42.81
CA LYS A 120 17.66 101.48 -43.46
C LYS A 120 18.67 100.33 -43.50
N LYS A 121 18.18 99.08 -43.52
CA LYS A 121 19.01 97.87 -43.63
C LYS A 121 19.73 97.85 -44.99
N ALA A 122 21.06 97.70 -44.98
CA ALA A 122 21.92 97.56 -46.15
C ALA A 122 21.83 96.13 -46.70
N GLY A 123 21.73 96.01 -48.03
CA GLY A 123 21.79 94.71 -48.72
C GLY A 123 23.19 94.09 -48.58
N ALA A 124 23.29 92.75 -48.58
CA ALA A 124 24.58 92.07 -48.37
C ALA A 124 25.59 92.32 -49.51
N SER A 125 25.10 92.84 -50.61
CA SER A 125 25.81 93.53 -51.68
C SER A 125 26.86 94.56 -51.25
N LEU A 126 26.39 95.44 -50.38
CA LEU A 126 27.03 96.68 -49.94
C LEU A 126 28.17 96.37 -48.96
N VAL A 127 28.07 95.17 -48.38
CA VAL A 127 28.95 94.55 -47.40
C VAL A 127 30.01 93.70 -48.08
N ALA A 128 29.62 92.95 -49.12
CA ALA A 128 30.52 92.12 -49.90
C ALA A 128 31.47 92.96 -50.75
N TYR A 129 31.00 94.07 -51.32
CA TYR A 129 31.85 95.00 -52.07
C TYR A 129 32.84 95.78 -51.18
N ALA A 130 32.44 96.19 -49.98
CA ALA A 130 33.36 96.86 -49.05
C ALA A 130 34.54 95.97 -48.61
N LYS A 131 34.36 94.64 -48.60
CA LYS A 131 35.45 93.68 -48.29
C LYS A 131 36.26 93.25 -49.51
N GLY A 132 35.64 93.17 -50.69
CA GLY A 132 36.31 92.74 -51.92
C GLY A 132 37.04 93.84 -52.71
N ALA A 133 36.62 95.11 -52.56
CA ALA A 133 37.15 96.23 -53.35
C ALA A 133 38.35 96.96 -52.71
N GLY A 134 39.03 96.34 -51.74
CA GLY A 134 40.20 96.97 -51.09
C GLY A 134 39.87 98.28 -50.39
N LEU A 135 38.68 98.39 -49.78
CA LEU A 135 38.32 99.52 -48.94
C LEU A 135 39.29 99.54 -47.75
N PRO A 136 40.23 100.49 -47.62
CA PRO A 136 41.16 100.49 -46.50
C PRO A 136 40.33 100.73 -45.24
N SER A 137 40.18 99.69 -44.42
CA SER A 137 39.53 99.84 -43.11
C SER A 137 40.35 100.73 -42.17
N ASP A 138 41.57 101.08 -42.56
CA ASP A 138 42.59 101.67 -41.70
C ASP A 138 43.07 103.07 -42.18
N ALA A 139 42.58 103.62 -43.32
CA ALA A 139 43.11 104.87 -43.88
C ALA A 139 42.11 105.70 -44.73
N ALA A 140 40.85 105.82 -44.32
CA ALA A 140 39.89 106.73 -44.97
C ALA A 140 39.72 108.04 -44.17
N THR A 141 40.01 109.19 -44.79
CA THR A 141 39.68 110.53 -44.24
C THR A 141 38.32 111.03 -44.72
N PRO A 142 37.65 111.93 -43.99
CA PRO A 142 36.30 112.39 -44.32
C PRO A 142 36.21 113.06 -45.70
N GLY A 143 35.36 112.56 -46.61
CA GLY A 143 34.92 113.32 -47.80
C GLY A 143 34.71 112.61 -49.15
N GLN A 144 34.89 111.29 -49.31
CA GLN A 144 34.78 110.63 -50.63
C GLN A 144 33.71 109.50 -50.70
N CYS A 145 33.05 109.31 -51.86
CA CYS A 145 31.83 108.49 -52.05
C CYS A 145 31.79 107.66 -53.37
N TYR A 146 31.15 106.47 -53.36
CA TYR A 146 30.97 105.49 -54.48
C TYR A 146 29.49 104.93 -54.55
N VAL A 147 29.04 104.25 -55.65
CA VAL A 147 27.58 103.88 -55.90
C VAL A 147 27.30 102.45 -56.46
N GLU A 148 26.17 101.80 -56.07
CA GLU A 148 25.83 100.34 -56.17
C GLU A 148 24.49 99.94 -56.89
N TYR A 149 24.34 98.69 -57.41
CA TYR A 149 23.10 98.02 -57.95
C TYR A 149 22.75 96.63 -57.35
N TYR A 150 21.46 96.24 -57.14
CA TYR A 150 20.99 95.14 -56.21
C TYR A 150 20.15 93.94 -56.77
N GLN A 151 20.35 92.70 -56.23
CA GLN A 151 19.42 91.54 -56.34
C GLN A 151 19.13 90.84 -54.98
N PRO A 152 17.87 90.44 -54.67
CA PRO A 152 17.48 89.88 -53.35
C PRO A 152 17.65 88.36 -53.19
N ALA A 153 17.95 87.91 -51.96
CA ALA A 153 17.97 86.49 -51.58
C ALA A 153 16.58 85.85 -51.60
N LYS A 154 16.55 84.58 -52.03
CA LYS A 154 15.36 83.72 -52.01
C LYS A 154 15.36 82.85 -50.76
N TYR A 155 14.23 82.84 -50.07
CA TYR A 155 13.99 82.00 -48.91
C TYR A 155 12.92 80.99 -49.25
N LYS A 156 13.09 79.75 -48.78
CA LYS A 156 12.03 78.75 -48.82
C LYS A 156 11.63 78.43 -47.39
N THR A 157 10.35 78.21 -47.20
CA THR A 157 9.82 77.69 -45.95
C THR A 157 9.87 76.18 -46.02
N GLU A 158 10.61 75.56 -45.11
CA GLU A 158 10.62 74.11 -44.91
C GLU A 158 9.81 73.79 -43.66
N THR A 159 8.96 72.77 -43.73
CA THR A 159 8.23 72.28 -42.56
C THR A 159 9.09 71.25 -41.85
N GLN A 160 9.33 71.47 -40.56
CA GLN A 160 9.99 70.49 -39.68
C GLN A 160 8.94 69.93 -38.72
N THR A 161 8.77 68.62 -38.70
CA THR A 161 7.91 67.95 -37.72
C THR A 161 8.65 67.80 -36.40
N VAL A 162 8.05 68.32 -35.33
CA VAL A 162 8.55 68.10 -33.96
C VAL A 162 7.50 67.31 -33.18
N VAL A 163 7.96 66.37 -32.35
CA VAL A 163 7.08 65.54 -31.53
C VAL A 163 6.52 66.40 -30.39
N LYS A 164 5.21 66.65 -30.40
CA LYS A 164 4.51 67.41 -29.36
C LYS A 164 4.27 66.57 -28.11
N LYS A 165 3.98 65.28 -28.32
CA LYS A 165 3.71 64.29 -27.28
C LYS A 165 4.21 62.94 -27.76
N ASP A 166 5.10 62.35 -27.00
CA ASP A 166 5.68 61.05 -27.35
C ASP A 166 4.62 59.94 -27.35
N GLU A 167 4.91 58.87 -28.09
CA GLU A 167 4.11 57.66 -28.04
C GLU A 167 4.00 57.17 -26.58
N SER A 168 2.82 56.66 -26.24
CA SER A 168 2.60 56.18 -24.88
C SER A 168 1.68 55.00 -24.86
N GLU A 169 1.90 54.09 -23.92
CA GLU A 169 1.04 52.93 -23.73
C GLU A 169 0.07 53.16 -22.59
N THR A 170 -1.16 52.69 -22.78
CA THR A 170 -2.12 52.52 -21.69
C THR A 170 -2.21 51.04 -21.34
N VAL A 171 -2.00 50.73 -20.06
CA VAL A 171 -2.11 49.37 -19.53
C VAL A 171 -3.52 49.20 -18.97
N SER A 172 -4.30 48.28 -19.55
CA SER A 172 -5.58 47.83 -19.00
C SER A 172 -5.42 46.43 -18.43
N VAL A 173 -6.11 46.14 -17.32
CA VAL A 173 -6.03 44.84 -16.65
C VAL A 173 -7.32 44.06 -16.87
N ILE A 174 -7.19 42.86 -17.43
CA ILE A 174 -8.25 41.85 -17.45
C ILE A 174 -8.13 41.02 -16.17
N PRO A 175 -9.18 40.94 -15.33
CA PRO A 175 -9.13 40.21 -14.07
C PRO A 175 -9.04 38.69 -14.30
N ALA A 176 -8.51 37.99 -13.31
CA ALA A 176 -8.49 36.53 -13.29
C ALA A 176 -9.91 35.95 -13.30
N LYS A 177 -10.13 34.91 -14.10
CA LYS A 177 -11.41 34.20 -14.19
C LYS A 177 -11.37 32.94 -13.33
N TYR A 178 -12.45 32.71 -12.60
CA TYR A 178 -12.62 31.55 -11.72
C TYR A 178 -13.84 30.75 -12.13
N GLU A 179 -13.76 29.44 -11.90
CA GLU A 179 -14.87 28.52 -12.11
C GLU A 179 -15.04 27.63 -10.87
N TRP A 180 -16.29 27.26 -10.58
CA TRP A 180 -16.60 26.31 -9.53
C TRP A 180 -16.47 24.90 -10.08
N VAL A 181 -15.50 24.16 -9.58
CA VAL A 181 -15.27 22.76 -9.93
C VAL A 181 -15.61 21.91 -8.72
N GLU A 182 -16.28 20.79 -8.96
CA GLU A 182 -16.59 19.79 -7.94
C GLU A 182 -15.42 18.82 -7.80
N GLU A 183 -14.80 18.78 -6.63
CA GLU A 183 -13.70 17.88 -6.30
C GLU A 183 -14.14 16.91 -5.20
N GLN A 184 -13.84 15.62 -5.38
CA GLN A 184 -14.18 14.59 -4.40
C GLN A 184 -13.08 14.49 -3.34
N VAL A 185 -13.43 14.83 -2.10
CA VAL A 185 -12.56 14.67 -0.93
C VAL A 185 -12.92 13.36 -0.22
N LEU A 186 -11.92 12.51 -0.01
CA LEU A 186 -12.04 11.27 0.74
C LEU A 186 -12.32 11.59 2.21
N ILE A 187 -13.56 11.39 2.67
CA ILE A 187 -13.91 11.62 4.09
C ILE A 187 -13.65 10.36 4.91
N LYS A 188 -13.86 9.19 4.32
CA LYS A 188 -13.70 7.91 4.99
C LYS A 188 -13.10 6.91 4.04
N ASP A 189 -11.97 6.36 4.43
CA ASP A 189 -11.26 5.34 3.67
C ASP A 189 -12.13 4.10 3.43
N ALA A 190 -11.87 3.43 2.31
CA ALA A 190 -12.39 2.09 2.07
C ALA A 190 -11.91 1.18 3.20
N SER A 191 -12.75 0.25 3.60
CA SER A 191 -12.47 -0.59 4.75
C SER A 191 -13.00 -1.98 4.55
N THR A 192 -12.45 -2.92 5.30
CA THR A 192 -12.91 -4.29 5.28
C THR A 192 -13.60 -4.61 6.62
N LYS A 193 -14.72 -5.32 6.53
CA LYS A 193 -15.38 -5.92 7.68
C LYS A 193 -15.16 -7.43 7.60
N VAL A 194 -14.41 -7.94 8.56
CA VAL A 194 -14.20 -9.38 8.72
C VAL A 194 -15.38 -9.93 9.52
N ILE A 195 -16.00 -11.00 9.04
CA ILE A 195 -17.08 -11.72 9.72
C ILE A 195 -16.63 -13.16 9.97
N GLN A 196 -16.86 -13.65 11.19
CA GLN A 196 -16.53 -15.01 11.57
C GLN A 196 -17.54 -16.00 11.00
N VAL A 197 -17.04 -17.02 10.31
CA VAL A 197 -17.80 -18.20 9.91
C VAL A 197 -17.41 -19.33 10.87
N PRO A 198 -18.34 -19.77 11.74
CA PRO A 198 -18.02 -20.77 12.77
C PRO A 198 -17.66 -22.13 12.14
N ALA A 199 -16.83 -22.89 12.84
CA ALA A 199 -16.48 -24.25 12.43
C ALA A 199 -17.72 -25.16 12.45
N VAL A 200 -17.87 -25.99 11.42
CA VAL A 200 -18.93 -27.01 11.33
C VAL A 200 -18.36 -28.34 11.80
N TYR A 201 -19.04 -28.96 12.78
CA TYR A 201 -18.63 -30.23 13.35
C TYR A 201 -19.49 -31.38 12.82
N GLY A 202 -18.85 -32.52 12.59
CA GLY A 202 -19.51 -33.80 12.33
C GLY A 202 -19.21 -34.81 13.43
N THR A 203 -19.88 -35.96 13.38
CA THR A 203 -19.60 -37.10 14.25
C THR A 203 -19.21 -38.30 13.41
N VAL A 204 -18.08 -38.91 13.72
CA VAL A 204 -17.62 -40.17 13.12
C VAL A 204 -17.61 -41.22 14.21
N THR A 205 -18.22 -42.37 13.95
CA THR A 205 -18.24 -43.49 14.90
C THR A 205 -17.14 -44.49 14.53
N GLU A 206 -16.34 -44.87 15.53
CA GLU A 206 -15.27 -45.85 15.38
C GLU A 206 -15.49 -47.00 16.35
N LYS A 207 -15.39 -48.24 15.86
CA LYS A 207 -15.51 -49.44 16.68
C LYS A 207 -14.11 -49.90 17.09
N ILE A 208 -13.78 -49.77 18.36
CA ILE A 208 -12.49 -50.21 18.91
C ILE A 208 -12.69 -51.57 19.57
N MET A 209 -11.90 -52.56 19.15
CA MET A 209 -11.92 -53.90 19.74
C MET A 209 -11.26 -53.85 21.12
N VAL A 210 -12.06 -54.03 22.17
CA VAL A 210 -11.58 -53.98 23.58
C VAL A 210 -11.22 -55.35 24.12
N ALA A 211 -11.74 -56.42 23.51
CA ALA A 211 -11.32 -57.79 23.77
C ALA A 211 -11.41 -58.60 22.46
N PRO A 212 -10.35 -59.33 22.06
CA PRO A 212 -10.36 -60.16 20.87
C PRO A 212 -11.26 -61.38 21.04
N ALA A 213 -11.62 -62.01 19.93
CA ALA A 213 -12.27 -63.31 19.97
C ALA A 213 -11.33 -64.34 20.61
N THR A 214 -11.87 -65.14 21.51
CA THR A 214 -11.11 -66.15 22.26
C THR A 214 -11.81 -67.47 22.13
N THR A 215 -11.06 -68.54 21.95
CA THR A 215 -11.59 -69.89 21.98
C THR A 215 -11.50 -70.43 23.41
N MET A 216 -12.52 -71.15 23.86
CA MET A 216 -12.49 -71.85 25.15
C MET A 216 -13.06 -73.25 25.04
N TRP A 217 -12.48 -74.17 25.79
CA TRP A 217 -12.93 -75.55 25.85
C TRP A 217 -14.10 -75.68 26.83
N LYS A 218 -15.25 -76.11 26.31
CA LYS A 218 -16.45 -76.45 27.09
C LYS A 218 -16.75 -77.93 26.96
N LYS A 219 -17.39 -78.51 27.97
CA LYS A 219 -17.88 -79.89 27.90
C LYS A 219 -18.95 -79.99 26.81
N GLY A 220 -18.70 -80.83 25.82
CA GLY A 220 -19.59 -81.17 24.73
C GLY A 220 -20.52 -82.32 25.08
N HIS A 221 -21.60 -82.47 24.31
CA HIS A 221 -22.50 -83.61 24.41
C HIS A 221 -22.42 -84.37 23.08
N GLY A 222 -21.97 -85.63 23.13
CA GLY A 222 -21.90 -86.51 21.97
C GLY A 222 -22.49 -87.90 22.29
N PRO A 223 -22.56 -88.81 21.30
CA PRO A 223 -23.21 -90.12 21.46
C PRO A 223 -22.59 -91.02 22.54
N LYS A 224 -21.30 -90.80 22.88
CA LYS A 224 -20.62 -91.38 24.05
C LYS A 224 -20.17 -90.25 24.96
N GLN A 225 -20.67 -90.19 26.19
CA GLN A 225 -20.39 -89.08 27.12
C GLN A 225 -19.10 -89.28 27.93
N ARG A 226 -18.54 -90.49 27.94
CA ARG A 226 -17.37 -90.86 28.72
C ARG A 226 -16.46 -91.79 27.91
N ILE A 227 -15.19 -91.44 27.79
CA ILE A 227 -14.11 -92.32 27.31
C ILE A 227 -13.32 -92.75 28.56
N ASP A 228 -13.13 -94.05 28.77
CA ASP A 228 -12.47 -94.55 29.99
C ASP A 228 -10.98 -94.17 30.03
N ASN A 229 -10.71 -92.99 30.60
CA ASN A 229 -9.69 -92.74 31.62
C ASN A 229 -9.63 -91.23 31.94
N THR A 230 -9.86 -90.94 33.23
CA THR A 230 -9.49 -89.80 34.10
C THR A 230 -9.76 -88.34 33.65
N THR A 231 -10.01 -88.05 32.36
CA THR A 231 -10.61 -86.78 31.90
C THR A 231 -11.59 -86.95 30.74
N GLY A 232 -12.11 -88.17 30.53
CA GLY A 232 -12.84 -88.63 29.33
C GLY A 232 -14.14 -87.94 28.90
N GLU A 233 -14.32 -86.67 29.17
CA GLU A 233 -15.42 -85.86 28.69
C GLU A 233 -15.11 -85.33 27.29
N ILE A 234 -16.10 -85.37 26.39
CA ILE A 234 -15.98 -84.70 25.09
C ILE A 234 -15.81 -83.21 25.34
N MET A 235 -14.75 -82.61 24.79
CA MET A 235 -14.51 -81.18 24.89
C MET A 235 -14.74 -80.54 23.52
N CYS A 236 -15.61 -79.54 23.46
CA CYS A 236 -15.85 -78.73 22.27
C CYS A 236 -15.16 -77.38 22.43
N LEU A 237 -14.33 -77.03 21.45
CA LEU A 237 -13.78 -75.69 21.33
C LEU A 237 -14.89 -74.75 20.85
N VAL A 238 -15.28 -73.80 21.71
CA VAL A 238 -16.29 -72.80 21.37
C VAL A 238 -15.62 -71.45 21.24
N GLU A 239 -15.92 -70.72 20.18
CA GLU A 239 -15.47 -69.35 19.97
C GLU A 239 -16.34 -68.36 20.76
N VAL A 240 -15.70 -67.54 21.59
CA VAL A 240 -16.31 -66.40 22.26
C VAL A 240 -16.03 -65.17 21.39
N PRO A 241 -17.06 -64.46 20.90
CA PRO A 241 -16.87 -63.36 19.96
C PRO A 241 -16.12 -62.19 20.58
N ALA A 242 -15.38 -61.46 19.74
CA ALA A 242 -14.71 -60.23 20.13
C ALA A 242 -15.72 -59.19 20.65
N LYS A 243 -15.33 -58.46 21.70
CA LYS A 243 -16.13 -57.34 22.23
C LYS A 243 -15.58 -56.03 21.68
N TYR A 244 -16.48 -55.19 21.19
CA TYR A 244 -16.16 -53.87 20.65
C TYR A 244 -16.78 -52.79 21.53
N LYS A 245 -16.06 -51.68 21.69
CA LYS A 245 -16.56 -50.43 22.25
C LYS A 245 -16.67 -49.41 21.11
N THR A 246 -17.86 -48.88 20.90
CA THR A 246 -18.06 -47.80 19.93
C THR A 246 -17.69 -46.48 20.59
N VAL A 247 -16.82 -45.72 19.94
CA VAL A 247 -16.43 -44.37 20.35
C VAL A 247 -16.91 -43.39 19.29
N THR A 248 -17.66 -42.38 19.72
CA THR A 248 -18.13 -41.31 18.83
C THR A 248 -17.15 -40.15 18.89
N LYS A 249 -16.45 -39.90 17.78
CA LYS A 249 -15.49 -38.80 17.61
C LYS A 249 -16.19 -37.58 17.03
N LYS A 250 -16.03 -36.41 17.66
CA LYS A 250 -16.47 -35.13 17.09
C LYS A 250 -15.33 -34.55 16.25
N VAL A 251 -15.49 -34.58 14.94
CA VAL A 251 -14.49 -34.14 13.95
C VAL A 251 -14.86 -32.79 13.36
N VAL A 252 -13.86 -32.00 12.96
CA VAL A 252 -14.07 -30.70 12.31
C VAL A 252 -14.29 -30.95 10.81
N LYS A 253 -15.53 -30.82 10.34
CA LYS A 253 -15.87 -31.01 8.91
C LYS A 253 -15.42 -29.82 8.06
N THR A 254 -15.59 -28.61 8.61
CA THR A 254 -15.12 -27.38 7.98
C THR A 254 -14.55 -26.49 9.07
N PRO A 255 -13.27 -26.07 8.97
CA PRO A 255 -12.64 -25.26 9.99
C PRO A 255 -13.30 -23.89 10.09
N ALA A 256 -13.15 -23.24 11.25
CA ALA A 256 -13.53 -21.85 11.40
C ALA A 256 -12.77 -21.02 10.37
N SER A 257 -13.48 -20.15 9.68
CA SER A 257 -12.90 -19.28 8.66
C SER A 257 -13.47 -17.90 8.79
N THR A 258 -12.86 -16.94 8.11
CA THR A 258 -13.35 -15.57 8.07
C THR A 258 -13.75 -15.20 6.67
N LYS A 259 -14.82 -14.43 6.55
CA LYS A 259 -15.25 -13.80 5.30
C LYS A 259 -14.99 -12.30 5.39
N THR A 260 -14.25 -11.78 4.42
CA THR A 260 -13.98 -10.35 4.30
C THR A 260 -15.05 -9.71 3.41
N ILE A 261 -15.73 -8.68 3.92
CA ILE A 261 -16.66 -7.84 3.15
C ILE A 261 -16.01 -6.48 2.95
N GLU A 262 -15.85 -6.07 1.70
CA GLU A 262 -15.36 -4.74 1.36
C GLU A 262 -16.46 -3.69 1.53
N ILE A 263 -16.16 -2.64 2.27
CA ILE A 263 -16.99 -1.46 2.48
C ILE A 263 -16.31 -0.32 1.71
N PRO A 264 -16.94 0.22 0.65
CA PRO A 264 -16.31 1.23 -0.18
C PRO A 264 -16.02 2.52 0.58
N ALA A 265 -15.01 3.25 0.09
CA ALA A 265 -14.68 4.59 0.56
C ALA A 265 -15.88 5.53 0.38
N LYS A 266 -16.04 6.49 1.30
CA LYS A 266 -17.02 7.56 1.16
C LYS A 266 -16.32 8.87 0.85
N TYR A 267 -16.76 9.49 -0.24
CA TYR A 267 -16.31 10.80 -0.69
C TYR A 267 -17.38 11.85 -0.39
N ALA A 268 -16.98 13.08 -0.08
CA ALA A 268 -17.85 14.24 -0.25
C ALA A 268 -17.36 15.09 -1.39
N THR A 269 -18.32 15.60 -2.14
CA THR A 269 -18.09 16.63 -3.13
C THR A 269 -17.88 17.97 -2.42
N GLN A 270 -16.78 18.64 -2.72
CA GLN A 270 -16.53 20.01 -2.33
C GLN A 270 -16.50 20.89 -3.57
N LYS A 271 -17.14 22.07 -3.49
CA LYS A 271 -17.04 23.09 -4.53
C LYS A 271 -15.75 23.89 -4.32
N VAL A 272 -14.81 23.72 -5.22
CA VAL A 272 -13.51 24.41 -5.23
C VAL A 272 -13.55 25.49 -6.31
N ARG A 273 -13.12 26.70 -5.97
CA ARG A 273 -13.06 27.82 -6.91
C ARG A 273 -11.67 27.83 -7.58
N LYS A 274 -11.56 27.10 -8.68
CA LYS A 274 -10.31 26.90 -9.42
C LYS A 274 -9.98 28.09 -10.31
N LEU A 275 -8.71 28.49 -10.36
CA LEU A 275 -8.23 29.52 -11.27
C LEU A 275 -8.10 28.92 -12.68
N ILE A 276 -8.95 29.37 -13.61
CA ILE A 276 -8.92 28.89 -15.00
C ILE A 276 -8.09 29.79 -15.92
N GLU A 277 -8.14 31.11 -15.69
CA GLU A 277 -7.33 32.09 -16.42
C GLU A 277 -6.74 33.12 -15.44
N PRO A 278 -5.40 33.29 -15.39
CA PRO A 278 -4.78 34.30 -14.55
C PRO A 278 -5.08 35.72 -15.06
N ALA A 279 -4.96 36.70 -14.17
CA ALA A 279 -5.08 38.10 -14.55
C ALA A 279 -3.99 38.47 -15.56
N ARG A 280 -4.37 39.15 -16.64
CA ARG A 280 -3.44 39.57 -17.71
C ARG A 280 -3.56 41.05 -17.99
N GLU A 281 -2.45 41.66 -18.38
CA GLU A 281 -2.43 43.03 -18.85
C GLU A 281 -2.56 43.08 -20.37
N VAL A 282 -3.30 44.08 -20.87
CA VAL A 282 -3.43 44.41 -22.28
C VAL A 282 -2.89 45.82 -22.46
N ARG A 283 -1.89 45.95 -23.34
CA ARG A 283 -1.25 47.23 -23.67
C ARG A 283 -1.89 47.79 -24.92
N LYS A 284 -2.39 49.01 -24.84
CA LYS A 284 -2.87 49.78 -26.00
C LYS A 284 -1.91 50.94 -26.26
N THR A 285 -1.25 50.89 -27.40
CA THR A 285 -0.36 51.95 -27.88
C THR A 285 -1.18 53.15 -28.34
N ASN A 286 -0.88 54.32 -27.80
CA ASN A 286 -1.38 55.60 -28.27
C ASN A 286 -0.27 56.26 -29.11
N PRO A 287 -0.56 56.59 -30.38
CA PRO A 287 0.43 57.13 -31.29
C PRO A 287 0.95 58.49 -30.82
N ALA A 288 2.21 58.80 -31.17
CA ALA A 288 2.81 60.11 -30.93
C ALA A 288 2.05 61.21 -31.70
N GLU A 289 1.86 62.38 -31.06
CA GLU A 289 1.29 63.56 -31.72
C GLU A 289 2.43 64.46 -32.21
N TYR A 290 2.40 64.79 -33.50
CA TYR A 290 3.39 65.65 -34.15
C TYR A 290 2.81 67.04 -34.40
N SER A 291 3.65 68.07 -34.35
CA SER A 291 3.32 69.41 -34.81
C SER A 291 4.33 69.88 -35.85
N GLU A 292 3.86 70.52 -36.90
CA GLU A 292 4.70 71.12 -37.93
C GLU A 292 5.08 72.54 -37.53
N ILE A 293 6.37 72.83 -37.51
CA ILE A 293 6.89 74.18 -37.36
C ILE A 293 7.51 74.58 -38.69
N SER A 294 7.11 75.76 -39.18
CA SER A 294 7.68 76.34 -40.39
C SER A 294 9.05 76.94 -40.09
N LYS A 295 10.10 76.27 -40.56
CA LYS A 295 11.48 76.73 -40.49
C LYS A 295 11.84 77.44 -41.79
N ARG A 296 12.19 78.72 -41.72
CA ARG A 296 12.62 79.48 -42.90
C ARG A 296 14.10 79.22 -43.16
N VAL A 297 14.40 78.48 -44.22
CA VAL A 297 15.77 78.12 -44.58
C VAL A 297 16.22 79.01 -45.76
N LYS A 298 17.43 79.57 -45.64
CA LYS A 298 18.04 80.42 -46.68
C LYS A 298 18.57 79.50 -47.79
N VAL A 299 17.99 79.61 -48.99
CA VAL A 299 18.30 78.72 -50.12
C VAL A 299 19.40 79.31 -51.03
N SER A 300 19.55 80.63 -51.05
CA SER A 300 20.64 81.29 -51.79
C SER A 300 21.07 82.59 -51.12
N GLU A 301 22.33 82.96 -51.31
CA GLU A 301 22.89 84.23 -50.82
C GLU A 301 22.57 85.40 -51.75
N GLU A 302 22.75 86.63 -51.26
CA GLU A 302 22.50 87.89 -52.01
C GLU A 302 23.77 88.28 -52.81
N SER A 303 23.65 88.89 -54.00
CA SER A 303 24.81 89.27 -54.84
C SER A 303 24.64 90.61 -55.56
N VAL A 304 25.76 91.36 -55.74
CA VAL A 304 25.81 92.72 -56.35
C VAL A 304 27.16 93.10 -56.96
N ALA A 305 27.11 93.98 -57.98
CA ALA A 305 28.23 94.60 -58.69
C ALA A 305 28.22 96.15 -58.64
N TRP A 306 29.40 96.77 -58.80
CA TRP A 306 29.65 98.22 -58.70
C TRP A 306 30.57 98.72 -59.85
N TYR A 307 30.43 100.00 -60.25
CA TYR A 307 31.24 100.63 -61.33
C TYR A 307 31.70 102.05 -60.95
N LEU A 308 32.85 102.49 -61.50
CA LEU A 308 33.36 103.87 -61.38
C LEU A 308 32.46 104.88 -62.11
N LYS A 309 32.41 106.12 -61.60
CA LYS A 309 31.56 107.20 -62.13
C LYS A 309 31.93 107.53 -63.58
N GLY A 310 31.11 107.08 -64.53
CA GLY A 310 31.26 107.37 -65.96
C GLY A 310 31.62 106.17 -66.84
N GLU A 311 31.90 105.00 -66.27
CA GLU A 311 32.34 103.80 -67.00
C GLU A 311 31.29 102.66 -66.99
N ALA A 312 30.06 102.98 -66.62
CA ALA A 312 28.99 102.00 -66.57
C ALA A 312 28.50 101.66 -68.00
N PRO A 313 28.35 100.37 -68.37
CA PRO A 313 27.77 100.01 -69.67
C PRO A 313 26.33 100.55 -69.80
N SER A 314 25.86 100.76 -71.02
CA SER A 314 24.63 101.53 -71.33
C SER A 314 23.33 100.93 -70.75
N ASP A 315 23.38 99.72 -70.19
CA ASP A 315 22.31 99.00 -69.52
C ASP A 315 22.36 99.10 -67.98
N ALA A 316 23.33 99.82 -67.41
CA ALA A 316 23.64 99.81 -65.98
C ALA A 316 22.74 100.66 -65.07
N GLY A 317 21.60 101.20 -65.52
CA GLY A 317 20.65 101.93 -64.63
C GLY A 317 21.16 103.26 -64.05
N LYS A 318 20.42 103.87 -63.09
CA LYS A 318 20.70 105.22 -62.52
C LYS A 318 21.18 105.20 -61.04
N PRO A 319 22.12 106.08 -60.64
CA PRO A 319 22.83 106.06 -59.33
C PRO A 319 22.08 106.65 -58.10
N THR A 320 22.37 106.17 -56.87
CA THR A 320 21.54 106.37 -55.65
C THR A 320 22.20 106.91 -54.34
N GLY A 321 23.53 107.07 -54.24
CA GLY A 321 24.26 107.91 -53.24
C GLY A 321 24.03 107.77 -51.71
N ASN A 322 24.55 106.75 -51.00
CA ASN A 322 24.38 106.57 -49.54
C ASN A 322 25.63 106.01 -48.74
N LYS A 323 25.65 106.03 -47.36
CA LYS A 323 26.78 105.66 -46.41
C LYS A 323 26.42 104.56 -45.34
N LEU A 324 27.36 103.66 -44.91
CA LEU A 324 27.11 102.40 -44.12
C LEU A 324 27.75 102.26 -42.72
N CYS A 325 27.10 101.53 -41.80
CA CYS A 325 27.64 100.99 -40.51
C CYS A 325 27.14 99.54 -40.20
N LEU A 326 27.89 98.72 -39.44
CA LEU A 326 27.55 97.30 -39.12
C LEU A 326 26.77 97.14 -37.81
N ARG A 327 25.71 96.31 -37.80
CA ARG A 327 24.97 95.90 -36.59
C ARG A 327 24.60 94.41 -36.60
N GLU A 328 24.67 93.75 -35.45
CA GLU A 328 24.23 92.35 -35.30
C GLU A 328 22.71 92.25 -35.04
N ILE A 329 22.05 91.28 -35.68
CA ILE A 329 20.69 90.87 -35.35
C ILE A 329 20.78 89.51 -34.63
N PRO A 330 20.42 89.43 -33.35
CA PRO A 330 20.56 88.20 -32.57
C PRO A 330 19.62 87.10 -33.09
N ALA A 331 20.04 85.85 -32.97
CA ALA A 331 19.22 84.69 -33.28
C ALA A 331 17.91 84.74 -32.50
N LYS A 332 16.80 84.39 -33.18
CA LYS A 332 15.50 84.24 -32.52
C LYS A 332 15.26 82.76 -32.26
N TYR A 333 15.18 82.42 -30.98
CA TYR A 333 14.81 81.09 -30.53
C TYR A 333 13.32 81.04 -30.24
N GLN A 334 12.65 79.97 -30.65
CA GLN A 334 11.33 79.64 -30.15
C GLN A 334 11.49 78.50 -29.15
N THR A 335 10.96 78.70 -27.94
CA THR A 335 10.96 77.63 -26.94
C THR A 335 9.76 76.75 -27.22
N VAL A 336 10.00 75.48 -27.51
CA VAL A 336 8.96 74.47 -27.70
C VAL A 336 8.90 73.63 -26.44
N THR A 337 7.72 73.54 -25.84
CA THR A 337 7.47 72.64 -24.71
C THR A 337 7.07 71.28 -25.25
N LYS A 338 7.91 70.25 -25.05
CA LYS A 338 7.61 68.87 -25.39
C LYS A 338 7.22 68.09 -24.14
N ARG A 339 6.13 67.33 -24.19
CA ARG A 339 5.76 66.40 -23.12
C ARG A 339 6.36 65.03 -23.40
N VAL A 340 7.46 64.72 -22.72
CA VAL A 340 8.25 63.48 -22.88
C VAL A 340 7.77 62.43 -21.88
N LEU A 341 7.78 61.16 -22.29
CA LEU A 341 7.48 60.02 -21.43
C LEU A 341 8.63 59.82 -20.42
N LYS A 342 8.39 60.08 -19.14
CA LYS A 342 9.41 59.91 -18.07
C LYS A 342 9.44 58.48 -17.55
N THR A 343 8.27 57.90 -17.30
CA THR A 343 8.13 56.53 -16.80
C THR A 343 6.99 55.85 -17.57
N PRO A 344 7.27 54.72 -18.25
CA PRO A 344 6.25 54.02 -19.02
C PRO A 344 5.15 53.48 -18.10
N ALA A 345 3.96 53.29 -18.66
CA ALA A 345 2.88 52.63 -17.95
C ALA A 345 3.30 51.20 -17.58
N SER A 346 3.01 50.81 -16.35
CA SER A 346 3.38 49.51 -15.79
C SER A 346 2.21 48.94 -14.98
N SER A 347 2.31 47.70 -14.52
CA SER A 347 1.35 47.12 -13.60
C SER A 347 2.03 46.69 -12.31
N LYS A 348 1.33 46.84 -11.18
CA LYS A 348 1.76 46.35 -9.87
C LYS A 348 1.05 45.04 -9.56
N LYS A 349 1.82 43.98 -9.30
CA LYS A 349 1.31 42.66 -8.89
C LYS A 349 1.08 42.62 -7.38
N ILE A 350 -0.14 42.28 -6.96
CA ILE A 350 -0.49 42.01 -5.56
C ILE A 350 -0.92 40.55 -5.45
N GLU A 351 -0.21 39.78 -4.63
CA GLU A 351 -0.50 38.37 -4.41
C GLU A 351 -1.73 38.18 -3.53
N ILE A 352 -2.60 37.25 -3.93
CA ILE A 352 -3.80 36.84 -3.19
C ILE A 352 -3.55 35.39 -2.76
N PRO A 353 -3.36 35.11 -1.46
CA PRO A 353 -3.01 33.78 -1.00
C PRO A 353 -4.14 32.78 -1.22
N ALA A 354 -3.77 31.51 -1.35
CA ALA A 354 -4.70 30.39 -1.40
C ALA A 354 -5.53 30.32 -0.11
N LYS A 355 -6.81 29.97 -0.23
CA LYS A 355 -7.70 29.73 0.92
C LYS A 355 -7.89 28.23 1.10
N TYR A 356 -7.65 27.76 2.32
CA TYR A 356 -7.85 26.37 2.73
C TYR A 356 -9.03 26.26 3.68
N LYS A 357 -9.77 25.15 3.58
CA LYS A 357 -10.80 24.77 4.55
C LYS A 357 -10.38 23.47 5.21
N THR A 358 -10.47 23.44 6.53
CA THR A 358 -10.21 22.22 7.30
C THR A 358 -11.45 21.34 7.30
N VAL A 359 -11.31 20.11 6.83
CA VAL A 359 -12.36 19.09 6.87
C VAL A 359 -11.95 18.02 7.86
N LYS A 360 -12.88 17.59 8.71
CA LYS A 360 -12.67 16.42 9.58
C LYS A 360 -12.85 15.16 8.73
N VAL A 361 -11.77 14.43 8.53
CA VAL A 361 -11.77 13.14 7.83
C VAL A 361 -11.56 12.02 8.85
N ARG A 362 -12.17 10.88 8.60
CA ARG A 362 -12.12 9.72 9.48
C ARG A 362 -11.17 8.69 8.89
N LYS A 363 -9.91 8.77 9.31
CA LYS A 363 -8.81 7.95 8.80
C LYS A 363 -8.73 6.63 9.55
N MET A 364 -8.48 5.54 8.81
CA MET A 364 -8.22 4.25 9.43
C MET A 364 -6.82 4.24 10.04
N VAL A 365 -6.75 4.06 11.36
CA VAL A 365 -5.47 4.01 12.08
C VAL A 365 -4.98 2.59 12.29
N GLU A 366 -5.90 1.62 12.28
CA GLU A 366 -5.59 0.20 12.46
C GLU A 366 -6.59 -0.64 11.66
N ALA A 367 -6.06 -1.54 10.83
CA ALA A 367 -6.88 -2.42 10.02
C ALA A 367 -7.55 -3.50 10.89
N ALA A 368 -8.69 -4.01 10.40
CA ALA A 368 -9.33 -5.16 11.03
C ALA A 368 -8.39 -6.37 10.94
N HIS A 369 -8.22 -7.07 12.05
CA HIS A 369 -7.38 -8.26 12.13
C HIS A 369 -8.09 -9.36 12.90
N GLU A 370 -7.57 -10.58 12.76
CA GLU A 370 -8.10 -11.76 13.44
C GLU A 370 -7.08 -12.30 14.44
N ASN A 371 -7.58 -12.75 15.58
CA ASN A 371 -6.81 -13.44 16.59
C ASN A 371 -7.26 -14.90 16.62
N ARG A 372 -6.33 -15.82 16.33
CA ARG A 372 -6.60 -17.27 16.33
C ARG A 372 -6.18 -17.88 17.66
N LYS A 373 -7.12 -18.49 18.36
CA LYS A 373 -6.87 -19.23 19.59
C LYS A 373 -7.02 -20.72 19.33
N ALA A 374 -5.92 -21.46 19.46
CA ALA A 374 -5.92 -22.91 19.35
C ALA A 374 -6.68 -23.54 20.54
N ILE A 375 -7.61 -24.44 20.22
CA ILE A 375 -8.30 -25.31 21.17
C ILE A 375 -7.70 -26.72 20.98
N PRO A 376 -6.97 -27.25 21.97
CA PRO A 376 -6.30 -28.54 21.82
C PRO A 376 -7.29 -29.68 21.63
N ALA A 377 -6.81 -30.75 21.00
CA ALA A 377 -7.57 -31.99 20.88
C ALA A 377 -7.82 -32.58 22.28
N ARG A 378 -9.01 -33.16 22.48
CA ARG A 378 -9.32 -33.94 23.69
C ARG A 378 -9.16 -35.43 23.36
N THR A 379 -8.28 -36.09 24.09
CA THR A 379 -8.07 -37.53 24.03
C THR A 379 -8.78 -38.21 25.20
N GLU A 380 -9.16 -39.47 24.99
CA GLU A 380 -9.57 -40.38 26.05
C GLU A 380 -8.73 -41.66 25.95
N THR A 381 -8.26 -42.15 27.10
CA THR A 381 -7.51 -43.40 27.15
C THR A 381 -8.48 -44.58 27.19
N VAL A 382 -8.35 -45.49 26.24
CA VAL A 382 -9.11 -46.73 26.19
C VAL A 382 -8.18 -47.90 26.50
N SER A 383 -8.51 -48.67 27.53
CA SER A 383 -7.80 -49.91 27.84
C SER A 383 -8.30 -51.05 26.95
N LYS A 384 -7.39 -51.68 26.22
CA LYS A 384 -7.62 -52.84 25.37
C LYS A 384 -6.94 -54.06 25.97
N ARG A 385 -7.70 -55.15 26.11
CA ARG A 385 -7.13 -56.43 26.51
C ARG A 385 -6.67 -57.17 25.26
N VAL A 386 -5.37 -57.40 25.12
CA VAL A 386 -4.77 -58.13 24.00
C VAL A 386 -4.44 -59.55 24.46
N LYS A 387 -4.78 -60.55 23.65
CA LYS A 387 -4.45 -61.96 23.91
C LYS A 387 -3.01 -62.21 23.45
N ILE A 388 -2.16 -62.67 24.37
CA ILE A 388 -0.76 -62.98 24.09
C ILE A 388 -0.59 -64.48 23.83
N GLU A 389 -1.29 -65.31 24.60
CA GLU A 389 -1.24 -66.77 24.44
C GLU A 389 -2.67 -67.32 24.37
N ASP A 390 -2.88 -68.30 23.49
CA ASP A 390 -4.14 -69.03 23.37
C ASP A 390 -4.38 -70.01 24.51
N GLU A 391 -5.66 -70.26 24.78
CA GLU A 391 -6.08 -71.37 25.61
C GLU A 391 -5.73 -72.68 24.89
N ARG A 392 -4.98 -73.56 25.57
CA ARG A 392 -4.47 -74.80 24.99
C ARG A 392 -4.61 -75.96 25.96
N LEU A 393 -4.58 -77.17 25.42
CA LEU A 393 -4.46 -78.37 26.23
C LEU A 393 -2.99 -78.69 26.42
N GLU A 394 -2.58 -78.97 27.65
CA GLU A 394 -1.19 -79.27 28.00
C GLU A 394 -1.16 -80.36 29.07
N TRP A 395 -0.20 -81.28 29.02
CA TRP A 395 0.01 -82.25 30.09
C TRP A 395 0.52 -81.54 31.35
N ARG A 396 -0.16 -81.74 32.48
CA ARG A 396 0.30 -81.27 33.80
C ARG A 396 0.22 -82.37 34.83
N SER A 397 1.09 -82.29 35.82
CA SER A 397 1.06 -83.18 36.97
C SER A 397 -0.24 -82.98 37.76
N VAL A 398 -0.90 -84.10 38.04
CA VAL A 398 -2.12 -84.20 38.85
C VAL A 398 -1.87 -85.13 40.02
N LEU A 399 -2.72 -84.99 41.03
CA LEU A 399 -2.71 -85.92 42.15
C LEU A 399 -3.02 -87.34 41.64
N CYS A 400 -2.15 -88.29 41.95
CA CYS A 400 -2.39 -89.70 41.67
C CYS A 400 -3.50 -90.29 42.55
N ASP A 401 -4.20 -91.30 42.04
CA ASP A 401 -5.19 -92.06 42.81
C ASP A 401 -4.57 -92.65 44.08
N THR A 402 -3.32 -93.12 44.02
CA THR A 402 -2.57 -93.67 45.15
C THR A 402 -2.35 -92.68 46.29
N ASN A 403 -2.32 -91.38 45.99
CA ASN A 403 -2.13 -90.32 46.98
C ASN A 403 -3.47 -89.63 47.34
N THR A 404 -4.57 -90.05 46.72
CA THR A 404 -5.91 -89.49 46.94
C THR A 404 -6.54 -90.13 48.18
N THR A 405 -6.10 -89.68 49.36
CA THR A 405 -6.64 -90.15 50.65
C THR A 405 -7.86 -89.34 51.07
N VAL A 406 -8.79 -89.96 51.82
CA VAL A 406 -9.97 -89.30 52.41
C VAL A 406 -9.56 -88.06 53.21
N GLY A 407 -8.45 -88.14 53.96
CA GLY A 407 -7.91 -87.02 54.73
C GLY A 407 -7.41 -85.86 53.86
N LEU A 408 -6.70 -86.16 52.77
CA LEU A 408 -6.23 -85.15 51.82
C LEU A 408 -7.40 -84.46 51.12
N ILE A 409 -8.39 -85.22 50.64
CA ILE A 409 -9.56 -84.65 49.96
C ILE A 409 -10.42 -83.81 50.91
N LYS A 410 -10.57 -84.18 52.19
CA LYS A 410 -11.22 -83.32 53.19
C LYS A 410 -10.51 -81.99 53.35
N ARG A 411 -9.17 -81.96 53.36
CA ARG A 411 -8.39 -80.71 53.37
C ARG A 411 -8.66 -79.89 52.11
N VAL A 412 -8.70 -80.52 50.93
CA VAL A 412 -9.03 -79.86 49.66
C VAL A 412 -10.42 -79.24 49.70
N GLN A 413 -11.43 -80.01 50.10
CA GLN A 413 -12.81 -79.53 50.24
C GLN A 413 -12.89 -78.37 51.25
N THR A 414 -12.23 -78.50 52.41
CA THR A 414 -12.19 -77.44 53.42
C THR A 414 -11.57 -76.16 52.86
N ALA A 415 -10.38 -76.26 52.25
CA ALA A 415 -9.69 -75.12 51.65
C ALA A 415 -10.49 -74.44 50.53
N LEU A 416 -11.21 -75.23 49.71
CA LEU A 416 -12.12 -74.70 48.70
C LEU A 416 -13.29 -73.95 49.34
N LYS A 417 -13.93 -74.53 50.36
CA LYS A 417 -15.03 -73.91 51.11
C LYS A 417 -14.59 -72.59 51.74
N ASP A 418 -13.42 -72.58 52.39
CA ASP A 418 -12.85 -71.39 53.05
C ASP A 418 -12.55 -70.26 52.05
N ARG A 419 -12.17 -70.62 50.82
CA ARG A 419 -11.96 -69.68 49.71
C ARG A 419 -13.26 -69.30 48.99
N GLY A 420 -14.42 -69.72 49.50
CA GLY A 420 -15.75 -69.38 48.99
C GLY A 420 -16.24 -70.28 47.85
N PHE A 421 -15.61 -71.42 47.60
CA PHE A 421 -16.00 -72.39 46.57
C PHE A 421 -16.64 -73.60 47.22
N ASN A 422 -17.98 -73.67 47.20
CA ASN A 422 -18.72 -74.77 47.82
C ASN A 422 -18.42 -76.13 47.14
N PRO A 423 -17.70 -77.06 47.81
CA PRO A 423 -17.37 -78.37 47.27
C PRO A 423 -18.45 -79.44 47.52
N GLY A 424 -19.54 -79.10 48.22
CA GLY A 424 -20.50 -80.06 48.75
C GLY A 424 -20.11 -80.57 50.16
N PRO A 425 -20.56 -81.77 50.56
CA PRO A 425 -20.19 -82.38 51.84
C PRO A 425 -18.68 -82.51 52.00
N LEU A 426 -18.16 -82.25 53.20
CA LEU A 426 -16.73 -82.43 53.55
C LEU A 426 -16.45 -83.90 53.90
N ASP A 427 -16.80 -84.80 52.98
CA ASP A 427 -16.80 -86.24 53.17
C ASP A 427 -15.47 -86.91 52.79
N GLY A 428 -14.56 -86.18 52.13
CA GLY A 428 -13.31 -86.71 51.61
C GLY A 428 -13.45 -87.46 50.29
N ASN A 429 -14.60 -87.32 49.61
CA ASN A 429 -14.84 -87.90 48.30
C ASN A 429 -14.67 -86.86 47.19
N LEU A 430 -13.92 -87.22 46.15
CA LEU A 430 -13.74 -86.38 44.96
C LEU A 430 -14.94 -86.50 44.01
N GLY A 431 -16.13 -86.14 44.49
CA GLY A 431 -17.37 -86.15 43.73
C GLY A 431 -17.51 -85.00 42.74
N THR A 432 -18.62 -84.99 42.00
CA THR A 432 -18.92 -83.97 40.97
C THR A 432 -18.96 -82.55 41.54
N LEU A 433 -19.51 -82.37 42.75
CA LEU A 433 -19.56 -81.07 43.44
C LEU A 433 -18.15 -80.58 43.79
N THR A 434 -17.31 -81.45 44.35
CA THR A 434 -15.90 -81.16 44.67
C THR A 434 -15.13 -80.79 43.40
N LEU A 435 -15.24 -81.57 42.32
CA LEU A 435 -14.61 -81.28 41.03
C LEU A 435 -15.10 -79.97 40.40
N THR A 436 -16.38 -79.65 40.54
CA THR A 436 -16.96 -78.39 40.05
C THR A 436 -16.49 -77.18 40.87
N ALA A 437 -16.24 -77.38 42.17
CA ALA A 437 -15.64 -76.35 43.03
C ALA A 437 -14.16 -76.14 42.67
N ILE A 438 -13.42 -77.22 42.40
CA ILE A 438 -12.03 -77.17 41.91
C ILE A 438 -11.96 -76.42 40.58
N ASP A 439 -12.80 -76.74 39.59
CA ASP A 439 -12.81 -76.04 38.30
C ASP A 439 -13.18 -74.55 38.46
N ARG A 440 -14.15 -74.21 39.32
CA ARG A 440 -14.47 -72.81 39.62
C ARG A 440 -13.29 -72.08 40.28
N TYR A 441 -12.59 -72.74 41.20
CA TYR A 441 -11.40 -72.22 41.85
C TYR A 441 -10.28 -71.98 40.84
N GLN A 442 -10.00 -72.96 39.99
CA GLN A 442 -8.99 -72.87 38.94
C GLN A 442 -9.31 -71.77 37.93
N ARG A 443 -10.57 -71.64 37.51
CA ARG A 443 -11.03 -70.55 36.63
C ARG A 443 -10.79 -69.17 37.24
N LYS A 444 -11.19 -68.97 38.50
CA LYS A 444 -11.06 -67.66 39.16
C LYS A 444 -9.59 -67.25 39.29
N ASN A 445 -8.70 -68.20 39.51
CA ASN A 445 -7.28 -67.94 39.76
C ASN A 445 -6.39 -68.08 38.50
N GLY A 446 -6.97 -68.26 37.31
CA GLY A 446 -6.19 -68.39 36.07
C GLY A 446 -5.29 -69.62 36.04
N MET A 447 -5.69 -70.71 36.70
CA MET A 447 -4.92 -71.96 36.78
C MET A 447 -5.40 -72.97 35.74
N ALA A 448 -4.58 -74.01 35.52
CA ALA A 448 -4.90 -75.12 34.66
C ALA A 448 -6.15 -75.87 35.14
N ARG A 449 -7.08 -76.17 34.22
CA ARG A 449 -8.42 -76.74 34.51
C ARG A 449 -8.57 -78.16 33.97
N GLY A 450 -9.49 -78.94 34.53
CA GLY A 450 -9.79 -80.30 34.05
C GLY A 450 -9.32 -81.42 34.98
N GLY A 451 -8.87 -81.11 36.20
CA GLY A 451 -8.50 -82.10 37.21
C GLY A 451 -7.83 -81.45 38.43
N LEU A 452 -7.59 -82.22 39.50
CA LEU A 452 -6.86 -81.74 40.67
C LEU A 452 -5.35 -81.72 40.39
N THR A 453 -4.85 -80.62 39.81
CA THR A 453 -3.42 -80.46 39.49
C THR A 453 -2.58 -80.23 40.74
N MET A 454 -1.30 -80.61 40.69
CA MET A 454 -0.37 -80.34 41.80
C MET A 454 -0.22 -78.84 42.08
N ALA A 455 -0.31 -78.01 41.04
CA ALA A 455 -0.34 -76.56 41.17
C ALA A 455 -1.57 -76.06 41.95
N THR A 456 -2.72 -76.72 41.78
CA THR A 456 -3.95 -76.40 42.51
C THR A 456 -3.82 -76.74 43.98
N LEU A 457 -3.27 -77.91 44.31
CA LEU A 457 -2.98 -78.30 45.70
C LEU A 457 -2.05 -77.30 46.38
N LYS A 458 -0.96 -76.93 45.70
CA LYS A 458 -0.01 -75.92 46.19
C LYS A 458 -0.70 -74.56 46.41
N SER A 459 -1.57 -74.13 45.50
CA SER A 459 -2.32 -72.88 45.63
C SER A 459 -3.36 -72.89 46.76
N LEU A 460 -3.84 -74.08 47.15
CA LEU A 460 -4.70 -74.28 48.31
C LEU A 460 -3.92 -74.46 49.62
N ASP A 461 -2.59 -74.34 49.59
CA ASP A 461 -1.67 -74.57 50.71
C ASP A 461 -1.71 -76.01 51.24
N ILE A 462 -1.95 -76.98 50.34
CA ILE A 462 -2.08 -78.39 50.69
C ILE A 462 -0.87 -79.15 50.14
N GLN A 463 -0.15 -79.81 51.03
CA GLN A 463 0.91 -80.75 50.65
C GLN A 463 0.30 -82.15 50.40
N PRO A 464 0.63 -82.77 49.26
CA PRO A 464 0.11 -84.07 48.81
C PRO A 464 0.57 -85.22 49.69
#